data_AF-A0A938PU96-F1
#
_entry.id   AF-A0A938PU96-F1
#
_cell.length_a   1.000
_cell.length_b   1.000
_cell.length_c   1.000
_cell.angle_alpha   90.00
_cell.angle_beta   90.00
_cell.angle_gamma   90.00
#
_symmetry.space_group_name_H-M   'P 1'
#
loop_
_entity.id
_entity.type
_entity.pdbx_description
1 polymer ?
#
loop_
_entity_poly.entity_id
_entity_poly.type
_entity_poly.pdbx_seq_one_letter_code
_entity_poly.pdbx_strand_id
1 'polypeptide(L)' 'MNQNLVLVIMTDSSVAHLCGSLGKPVWNLQNYAAYWLYLTGRDDTPWYPSMRLYRQPAAGEW' A
#
# COMPACT_ATOMS: atom_id res chain seq x y z
N MET A 1 9.33 -24.74 -8.06
CA MET A 1 9.29 -23.37 -8.60
C MET A 1 9.94 -22.46 -7.58
N ASN A 2 11.12 -21.91 -7.86
CA ASN A 2 11.72 -20.90 -6.98
C ASN A 2 10.83 -19.65 -7.02
N GLN A 3 10.12 -19.38 -5.93
CA GLN A 3 9.43 -18.11 -5.76
C GLN A 3 10.49 -17.08 -5.35
N ASN A 4 10.94 -16.26 -6.29
CA ASN A 4 11.70 -15.06 -5.92
C ASN A 4 10.79 -14.19 -5.05
N LEU A 5 11.26 -13.81 -3.86
CA LEU A 5 10.51 -12.94 -2.97
C LEU A 5 10.48 -11.54 -3.60
N VAL A 6 9.30 -11.10 -4.05
CA VAL A 6 9.11 -9.76 -4.62
C VAL A 6 8.31 -8.93 -3.62
N LEU A 7 8.90 -7.83 -3.18
CA LEU A 7 8.23 -6.75 -2.47
C LEU A 7 7.97 -5.61 -3.46
N VAL A 8 6.73 -5.11 -3.51
CA VAL A 8 6.37 -3.95 -4.32
C VAL A 8 6.26 -2.74 -3.41
N ILE A 9 6.97 -1.66 -3.74
CA ILE A 9 6.89 -0.38 -3.02
C ILE A 9 6.39 0.66 -4.02
N MET A 10 5.17 1.19 -3.80
CA MET A 10 4.50 2.06 -4.76
C MET A 10 3.58 3.06 -4.06
N THR A 11 3.40 4.25 -4.64
CA THR A 11 2.27 5.13 -4.29
C THR A 11 0.94 4.55 -4.77
N ASP A 12 -0.18 5.17 -4.40
CA ASP A 12 -1.51 4.79 -4.90
C ASP A 12 -1.55 4.77 -6.43
N SER A 13 -1.67 3.57 -7.00
CA SER A 13 -1.65 3.31 -8.44
C SER A 13 -2.28 1.95 -8.73
N SER A 14 -2.71 1.73 -9.98
CA SER A 14 -3.26 0.45 -10.43
C SER A 14 -2.32 -0.74 -10.17
N VAL A 15 -1.01 -0.53 -10.18
CA VAL A 15 -0.01 -1.57 -9.90
C VAL A 15 -0.09 -2.03 -8.44
N ALA A 16 -0.24 -1.11 -7.49
CA ALA A 16 -0.38 -1.45 -6.08
C ALA A 16 -1.64 -2.31 -5.83
N HIS A 17 -2.75 -1.92 -6.44
CA HIS A 17 -4.02 -2.65 -6.36
C HIS A 17 -3.96 -4.03 -7.03
N LEU A 18 -3.32 -4.14 -8.20
CA LEU A 18 -3.12 -5.42 -8.88
C LEU A 18 -2.26 -6.37 -8.04
N CYS A 19 -1.12 -5.90 -7.54
CA CYS A 19 -0.24 -6.72 -6.71
C CYS A 19 -0.91 -7.13 -5.38
N GLY A 20 -1.65 -6.22 -4.75
CA GLY A 20 -2.46 -6.52 -3.57
C GLY A 20 -3.53 -7.58 -3.83
N SER A 21 -4.22 -7.50 -4.96
CA SER A 21 -5.23 -8.48 -5.39
C SER A 21 -4.63 -9.87 -5.66
N LEU A 22 -3.36 -9.92 -6.09
CA LEU A 22 -2.60 -11.16 -6.29
C LEU A 22 -1.97 -11.71 -4.99
N GLY A 23 -2.24 -11.10 -3.84
CA GLY A 23 -1.69 -11.51 -2.55
C GLY A 23 -0.18 -11.29 -2.44
N LYS A 24 0.42 -10.44 -3.29
CA LYS A 24 1.84 -10.11 -3.20
C LYS A 24 2.06 -9.09 -2.08
N PRO A 25 3.20 -9.14 -1.36
CA PRO A 25 3.54 -8.11 -0.40
C PRO A 25 3.65 -6.74 -1.09
N VAL A 26 2.90 -5.75 -0.59
CA VAL A 26 2.94 -4.37 -1.08
C VAL A 26 3.13 -3.42 0.08
N TRP A 27 4.08 -2.49 -0.04
CA TRP A 27 4.15 -1.30 0.78
C TRP A 27 3.62 -0.14 -0.04
N ASN A 28 2.46 0.37 0.36
CA ASN A 28 1.75 1.39 -0.36
C ASN A 28 1.90 2.75 0.34
N LEU A 29 2.52 3.70 -0.35
CA LEU A 29 2.85 5.02 0.15
C LEU A 29 1.67 5.97 -0.07
N GLN A 30 0.99 6.33 1.01
CA GLN A 30 -0.20 7.18 1.07
C GLN A 30 0.14 8.63 1.39
N ASN A 31 -0.25 9.56 0.50
CA ASN A 31 -0.05 10.98 0.73
C ASN A 31 -0.78 11.45 2.01
N TYR A 32 -0.47 12.68 2.46
CA TYR A 32 -1.05 13.21 3.69
C TYR A 32 -2.59 13.23 3.66
N ALA A 33 -3.17 13.56 2.50
CA ALA A 33 -4.60 13.53 2.25
C ALA A 33 -5.02 12.24 1.50
N ALA A 34 -4.74 11.09 2.12
CA ALA A 34 -5.03 9.77 1.57
C ALA A 34 -6.51 9.60 1.22
N TYR A 35 -6.79 8.85 0.15
CA TYR A 35 -8.16 8.57 -0.25
C TYR A 35 -8.90 7.75 0.82
N TRP A 36 -10.21 7.99 0.97
CA TRP A 36 -11.01 7.40 2.06
C TRP A 36 -10.97 5.86 2.12
N LEU A 37 -10.71 5.22 0.98
CA LEU A 37 -10.60 3.76 0.86
C LEU A 37 -9.52 3.16 1.79
N TYR A 38 -8.50 3.95 2.12
CA TYR A 38 -7.36 3.53 2.93
C TYR A 38 -7.61 3.64 4.43
N LEU A 39 -8.75 4.21 4.84
CA LEU A 39 -9.15 4.39 6.23
C LEU A 39 -8.12 5.23 7.03
N THR A 40 -8.47 5.61 8.25
CA THR A 40 -7.62 6.40 9.16
C THR A 40 -7.26 5.59 10.39
N GLY A 41 -6.08 5.88 10.97
CA GLY A 41 -5.64 5.27 12.23
C GLY A 41 -5.19 3.80 12.16
N ARG A 42 -4.90 3.28 10.96
CA ARG A 42 -4.47 1.88 10.76
C ARG A 42 -3.47 1.74 9.62
N ASP A 43 -2.51 0.85 9.71
CA ASP A 43 -1.46 0.66 8.70
C ASP A 43 -1.71 -0.54 7.76
N ASP A 44 -2.90 -1.12 7.83
CA ASP A 44 -3.39 -2.19 6.96
C ASP A 44 -4.63 -1.75 6.17
N THR A 45 -5.08 -2.59 5.26
CA THR A 45 -6.30 -2.38 4.46
C THR A 45 -7.15 -3.65 4.41
N PRO A 46 -8.47 -3.56 4.61
CA PRO A 46 -9.36 -4.72 4.49
C PRO A 46 -9.44 -5.26 3.05
N TRP A 47 -9.07 -4.44 2.06
CA TRP A 47 -9.18 -4.79 0.65
C TRP A 47 -8.04 -5.70 0.17
N TYR A 48 -6.83 -5.52 0.72
CA TYR A 48 -5.62 -6.23 0.31
C TYR A 48 -4.84 -6.70 1.55
N PRO A 49 -5.13 -7.90 2.08
CA PRO A 49 -4.51 -8.37 3.32
C PRO A 49 -2.97 -8.48 3.29
N SER A 50 -2.36 -8.54 2.10
CA SER A 50 -0.90 -8.56 1.92
C SER A 50 -0.27 -7.17 1.82
N MET A 51 -1.07 -6.09 1.89
CA MET A 51 -0.62 -4.72 1.72
C MET A 51 -0.48 -4.01 3.07
N ARG A 52 0.60 -3.25 3.22
CA ARG A 52 0.84 -2.33 4.32
C ARG A 52 0.84 -0.88 3.82
N LEU A 53 0.20 0.00 4.57
CA LEU A 53 0.05 1.41 4.29
C LEU A 53 1.08 2.22 5.08
N TYR A 54 1.87 3.01 4.38
CA TYR A 54 2.75 4.02 4.98
C TYR A 54 2.17 5.38 4.67
N ARG A 55 2.08 6.25 5.67
CA ARG A 55 1.41 7.56 5.51
C ARG A 55 2.41 8.68 5.69
N GLN A 56 2.28 9.68 4.83
CA GLN A 56 2.96 10.95 4.98
C GLN A 56 2.49 11.64 6.28
N PRO A 57 3.39 12.04 7.20
CA PRO A 57 3.03 12.68 8.46
C PRO A 57 2.44 14.09 8.27
N ALA A 58 2.93 14.85 7.29
CA ALA A 58 2.45 16.19 6.94
C ALA A 58 2.57 16.44 5.43
N ALA A 59 1.79 17.39 4.91
CA ALA A 59 1.84 17.72 3.48
C ALA A 59 3.24 18.20 3.07
N GLY A 60 3.88 17.48 2.14
CA GLY A 60 5.22 17.76 1.65
C GLY A 60 6.36 17.05 2.40
N GLU A 61 6.07 16.33 3.49
CA GLU A 61 7.06 15.63 4.31
C GLU A 61 7.04 14.12 4.04
N TRP A 62 7.51 13.70 2.87
CA TRP A 62 7.73 12.28 2.55
C TRP A 62 9.17 11.84 2.83
#